data_AF-A0A920WQE6-F1
#
_entry.id   AF-A0A920WQE6-F1
#
_cell.length_a   1.000
_cell.length_b   1.000
_cell.length_c   1.000
_cell.angle_alpha   90.00
_cell.angle_beta   90.00
_cell.angle_gamma   90.00
#
_symmetry.space_group_name_H-M   'P 1'
#
loop_
_entity.id
_entity.type
_entity.pdbx_description
1 polymer ?
#
loop_
_entity_poly.entity_id
_entity_poly.type
_entity_poly.pdbx_seq_one_letter_code
_entity_poly.pdbx_strand_id
1 'polypeptide(L)'
;MLVSVELARGLAMAGCDTKFVATGQPGMLIEGDGCAVDSVVSDFVGGATERLVLAAQDHKAMVVEGQGSLANPRYSGVTMGLLHGCLPDGLVLCYEAGRTEIVGLEPMLLPPLEQVAQAFLSAANLHHPCRFIGVAINGRLLSDEPPARKRGRCRNAQPAGLGRGREGIEALSARR
;
A
#
# COMPACT_ATOMS: atom_id res chain seq x y z
N MET A 1 1.18 -7.32 0.04
CA MET A 1 0.40 -8.41 -0.59
C MET A 1 -1.12 -8.41 -0.30
N LEU A 2 -1.63 -8.94 0.83
CA LEU A 2 -3.07 -9.29 0.99
C LEU A 2 -4.04 -8.17 0.61
N VAL A 3 -3.78 -6.95 1.09
CA VAL A 3 -4.61 -5.78 0.79
C VAL A 3 -4.69 -5.50 -0.70
N SER A 4 -3.57 -5.60 -1.41
CA SER A 4 -3.51 -5.38 -2.86
C SER A 4 -4.31 -6.44 -3.63
N VAL A 5 -4.19 -7.73 -3.24
CA VAL A 5 -4.95 -8.82 -3.86
C VAL A 5 -6.46 -8.63 -3.67
N GLU A 6 -6.89 -8.34 -2.44
CA GLU A 6 -8.31 -8.17 -2.15
C GLU A 6 -8.89 -6.90 -2.79
N LEU A 7 -8.10 -5.82 -2.88
CA LEU A 7 -8.51 -4.61 -3.61
C LEU A 7 -8.67 -4.87 -5.11
N ALA A 8 -7.69 -5.55 -5.73
CA ALA A 8 -7.78 -5.90 -7.15
C ALA A 8 -8.99 -6.79 -7.45
N ARG A 9 -9.23 -7.81 -6.62
CA ARG A 9 -10.42 -8.66 -6.71
C ARG A 9 -11.71 -7.87 -6.55
N GLY A 10 -11.78 -6.99 -5.56
CA GLY A 10 -12.96 -6.14 -5.32
C GLY A 10 -13.27 -5.22 -6.50
N LEU A 11 -12.26 -4.61 -7.11
CA LEU A 11 -12.40 -3.78 -8.31
C LEU A 11 -12.87 -4.60 -9.51
N ALA A 12 -12.30 -5.79 -9.73
CA ALA A 12 -12.72 -6.70 -10.78
C ALA A 12 -14.18 -7.15 -10.60
N MET A 13 -14.58 -7.51 -9.37
CA MET A 13 -15.98 -7.85 -9.03
C MET A 13 -16.94 -6.67 -9.26
N ALA A 14 -16.47 -5.43 -9.15
CA ALA A 14 -17.23 -4.23 -9.47
C ALA A 14 -17.28 -3.92 -10.99
N GLY A 15 -16.67 -4.75 -11.83
CA GLY A 15 -16.63 -4.59 -13.28
C GLY A 15 -15.57 -3.62 -13.79
N CYS A 16 -14.56 -3.29 -12.97
CA CYS A 16 -13.40 -2.52 -13.40
C CYS A 16 -12.32 -3.46 -13.92
N ASP A 17 -11.88 -3.25 -15.16
CA ASP A 17 -10.72 -3.95 -15.71
C ASP A 17 -9.45 -3.57 -14.90
N THR A 18 -8.97 -4.51 -14.11
CA THR A 18 -7.98 -4.26 -13.06
C THR A 18 -6.86 -5.29 -13.13
N LYS A 19 -5.61 -4.82 -13.11
CA LYS A 19 -4.42 -5.68 -12.98
C LYS A 19 -3.83 -5.58 -11.58
N PHE A 20 -3.59 -6.72 -10.95
CA PHE A 20 -2.72 -6.80 -9.78
C PHE A 20 -1.28 -6.85 -10.27
N VAL A 21 -0.44 -5.92 -9.81
CA VAL A 21 0.97 -5.82 -10.21
C VAL A 21 1.82 -6.35 -9.07
N ALA A 22 2.33 -7.58 -9.25
CA ALA A 22 3.12 -8.29 -8.26
C ALA A 22 4.56 -7.76 -8.18
N THR A 23 5.00 -7.47 -6.96
CA THR A 23 6.33 -6.90 -6.67
C THR A 23 7.16 -7.77 -5.72
N GLY A 24 6.60 -8.89 -5.27
CA GLY A 24 7.31 -9.91 -4.47
C GLY A 24 7.02 -11.32 -4.97
N GLN A 25 7.88 -12.26 -4.57
CA GLN A 25 7.79 -13.66 -5.00
C GLN A 25 6.40 -14.29 -4.77
N PRO A 26 5.72 -14.09 -3.61
CA PRO A 26 4.40 -14.67 -3.40
C PRO A 26 3.35 -14.08 -4.35
N GLY A 27 3.42 -12.78 -4.65
CA GLY A 27 2.55 -12.14 -5.64
C GLY A 27 2.77 -12.71 -7.03
N MET A 28 4.03 -12.96 -7.41
CA MET A 28 4.38 -13.53 -8.71
C MET A 28 3.82 -14.94 -8.90
N LEU A 29 3.83 -15.75 -7.85
CA LEU A 29 3.24 -17.10 -7.89
C LEU A 29 1.72 -17.06 -8.08
N ILE A 30 1.05 -16.00 -7.63
CA ILE A 30 -0.40 -15.81 -7.77
C ILE A 30 -0.74 -15.30 -9.17
N GLU A 31 0.00 -14.31 -9.68
CA GLU A 31 -0.29 -13.65 -10.97
C GLU A 31 0.28 -14.39 -12.17
N GLY A 32 1.33 -15.19 -11.99
CA GLY A 32 2.11 -15.78 -13.08
C GLY A 32 3.09 -14.82 -13.76
N ASP A 33 3.11 -13.55 -13.36
CA ASP A 33 4.03 -12.51 -13.80
C ASP A 33 4.45 -11.59 -12.62
N GLY A 34 5.35 -10.65 -12.87
CA GLY A 34 5.81 -9.66 -11.89
C GLY A 34 7.33 -9.62 -11.72
N CYS A 35 7.79 -8.94 -10.67
CA CYS A 35 9.21 -8.82 -10.34
C CYS A 35 9.42 -8.85 -8.83
N ALA A 36 10.38 -9.65 -8.34
CA ALA A 36 10.82 -9.58 -6.95
C ALA A 36 11.75 -8.35 -6.79
N VAL A 37 11.15 -7.19 -6.49
CA VAL A 37 11.89 -5.90 -6.52
C VAL A 37 12.95 -5.79 -5.43
N ASP A 38 12.87 -6.60 -4.37
CA ASP A 38 13.89 -6.70 -3.32
C ASP A 38 15.20 -7.35 -3.79
N SER A 39 15.16 -8.04 -4.93
CA SER A 39 16.30 -8.72 -5.56
C SER A 39 16.88 -7.92 -6.72
N VAL A 40 16.30 -6.76 -7.02
CA VAL A 40 16.78 -5.84 -8.05
C VAL A 40 17.90 -4.98 -7.48
N VAL A 41 18.99 -4.83 -8.23
CA VAL A 41 20.08 -3.92 -7.85
C VAL A 41 19.52 -2.50 -7.70
N SER A 42 19.92 -1.80 -6.63
CA SER A 42 19.31 -0.55 -6.15
C SER A 42 19.01 0.47 -7.24
N ASP A 43 19.95 0.69 -8.15
CA ASP A 43 19.87 1.70 -9.21
C ASP A 43 18.74 1.42 -10.21
N PHE A 44 18.27 0.17 -10.28
CA PHE A 44 17.27 -0.27 -11.23
C PHE A 44 15.90 -0.54 -10.60
N VAL A 45 15.71 -0.36 -9.29
CA VAL A 45 14.41 -0.62 -8.64
C VAL A 45 13.30 0.25 -9.23
N GLY A 46 13.58 1.54 -9.45
CA GLY A 46 12.64 2.46 -10.09
C GLY A 46 12.27 2.02 -11.51
N GLY A 47 13.28 1.71 -12.35
CA GLY A 47 13.05 1.25 -13.72
C GLY A 47 12.37 -0.13 -13.81
N ALA A 48 12.68 -1.05 -12.88
CA ALA A 48 11.98 -2.34 -12.79
C ALA A 48 10.50 -2.15 -12.45
N THR A 49 10.19 -1.22 -11.54
CA THR A 49 8.82 -0.87 -11.18
C THR A 49 8.10 -0.19 -12.35
N GLU A 50 8.73 0.78 -13.01
CA GLU A 50 8.18 1.46 -14.18
C GLU A 50 7.81 0.45 -15.28
N ARG A 51 8.70 -0.52 -15.56
CA ARG A 51 8.42 -1.58 -16.54
C ARG A 51 7.18 -2.40 -16.20
N LEU A 52 6.95 -2.70 -14.92
CA LEU A 52 5.75 -3.41 -14.50
C LEU A 52 4.48 -2.57 -14.73
N VAL A 53 4.53 -1.28 -14.41
CA VAL A 53 3.40 -0.36 -14.63
C VAL A 53 3.10 -0.20 -16.12
N LEU A 54 4.12 0.01 -16.95
CA LEU A 54 3.96 0.13 -18.41
C LEU A 54 3.43 -1.15 -19.04
N ALA A 55 3.79 -2.33 -18.53
CA ALA A 55 3.24 -3.60 -19.00
C ALA A 55 1.73 -3.76 -18.69
N ALA A 56 1.23 -3.05 -17.68
CA ALA A 56 -0.17 -3.08 -17.25
C ALA A 56 -0.96 -1.83 -17.71
N GLN A 57 -0.38 -0.95 -18.53
CA GLN A 57 -0.95 0.36 -18.87
C GLN A 57 -2.30 0.32 -19.61
N ASP A 58 -2.60 -0.79 -20.29
CA ASP A 58 -3.84 -0.96 -21.05
C ASP A 58 -5.06 -1.28 -20.15
N HIS A 59 -4.82 -1.60 -18.87
CA HIS A 59 -5.88 -1.82 -17.89
C HIS A 59 -6.42 -0.49 -17.35
N LYS A 60 -7.71 -0.47 -16.99
CA LYS A 60 -8.34 0.73 -16.40
C LYS A 60 -7.85 1.05 -15.00
N ALA A 61 -7.39 0.05 -14.26
CA ALA A 61 -6.84 0.21 -12.92
C ALA A 61 -5.68 -0.75 -12.69
N MET A 62 -4.69 -0.30 -11.93
CA MET A 62 -3.57 -1.11 -11.47
C MET A 62 -3.53 -1.08 -9.95
N VAL A 63 -3.36 -2.24 -9.33
CA VAL A 63 -3.11 -2.34 -7.89
C VAL A 63 -1.70 -2.89 -7.69
N VAL A 64 -0.77 -1.99 -7.40
CA VAL A 64 0.63 -2.36 -7.17
C VAL A 64 0.80 -2.93 -5.76
N GLU A 65 1.46 -4.07 -5.67
CA GLU A 65 1.85 -4.65 -4.39
C GLU A 65 2.90 -3.77 -3.70
N GLY A 66 2.61 -3.32 -2.47
CA GLY A 66 3.61 -2.61 -1.66
C GLY A 66 4.66 -3.55 -1.06
N GLN A 67 5.92 -3.10 -1.00
CA GLN A 67 7.03 -3.77 -0.32
C GLN A 67 7.64 -2.88 0.77
N GLY A 68 7.96 -3.49 1.91
CA GLY A 68 8.65 -2.81 3.02
C GLY A 68 7.85 -1.63 3.61
N SER A 69 8.59 -0.65 4.11
CA SER A 69 8.06 0.63 4.57
C SER A 69 9.19 1.67 4.58
N LEU A 70 8.89 2.94 4.26
CA LEU A 70 9.84 4.04 4.47
C LEU A 70 10.29 4.17 5.93
N ALA A 71 9.49 3.71 6.88
CA ALA A 71 9.82 3.69 8.30
C ALA A 71 10.74 2.52 8.71
N ASN A 72 11.00 1.55 7.82
CA ASN A 72 11.88 0.43 8.10
C ASN A 72 13.27 0.66 7.46
N PRO A 73 14.35 0.87 8.23
CA PRO A 73 15.65 1.23 7.66
C PRO A 73 16.28 0.14 6.79
N ARG A 74 15.87 -1.14 6.92
CA ARG A 74 16.38 -2.23 6.07
C ARG A 74 15.71 -2.28 4.69
N TYR A 75 14.47 -1.81 4.59
CA TYR A 75 13.63 -2.00 3.39
C TYR A 75 13.13 -0.68 2.77
N SER A 76 13.48 0.47 3.37
CA SER A 76 13.03 1.79 2.91
C SER A 76 13.46 2.11 1.49
N GLY A 77 14.65 1.65 1.07
CA GLY A 77 15.13 1.82 -0.31
C GLY A 77 14.21 1.17 -1.35
N VAL A 78 13.68 -0.03 -1.05
CA VAL A 78 12.74 -0.73 -1.93
C VAL A 78 11.42 0.03 -2.02
N THR A 79 10.89 0.48 -0.88
CA THR A 79 9.65 1.29 -0.85
C THR A 79 9.80 2.60 -1.63
N MET A 80 10.95 3.28 -1.50
CA MET A 80 11.22 4.52 -2.22
C MET A 80 11.29 4.28 -3.73
N GLY A 81 12.02 3.25 -4.16
CA GLY A 81 12.11 2.87 -5.58
C GLY A 81 10.75 2.50 -6.18
N LEU A 82 9.90 1.81 -5.41
CA LEU A 82 8.52 1.52 -5.82
C LEU A 82 7.70 2.80 -6.00
N LEU A 83 7.75 3.75 -5.06
CA LEU A 83 6.99 5.00 -5.15
C LEU A 83 7.39 5.82 -6.38
N HIS A 84 8.68 5.95 -6.64
CA HIS A 84 9.20 6.76 -7.74
C HIS A 84 9.09 6.09 -9.11
N GLY A 85 9.15 4.76 -9.17
CA GLY A 85 8.91 4.03 -10.41
C GLY A 85 7.43 3.85 -10.75
N CYS A 86 6.55 3.81 -9.74
CA CYS A 86 5.11 3.64 -9.94
C CYS A 86 4.38 4.96 -10.23
N LEU A 87 4.82 6.08 -9.62
CA LEU A 87 4.11 7.36 -9.65
C LEU A 87 2.60 7.23 -9.34
N PRO A 88 2.21 6.68 -8.18
CA PRO A 88 0.84 6.26 -7.92
C PRO A 88 -0.12 7.45 -7.79
N ASP A 89 -1.33 7.33 -8.36
CA ASP A 89 -2.44 8.26 -8.13
C ASP A 89 -2.92 8.28 -6.67
N GLY A 90 -2.80 7.13 -6.00
CA GLY A 90 -3.31 6.95 -4.64
C GLY A 90 -2.62 5.85 -3.86
N LEU A 91 -2.58 6.02 -2.54
CA LEU A 91 -1.99 5.08 -1.59
C LEU A 91 -3.05 4.48 -0.65
N VAL A 92 -2.89 3.21 -0.31
CA VAL A 92 -3.63 2.57 0.78
C VAL A 92 -2.69 2.37 1.96
N LEU A 93 -2.94 3.11 3.05
CA LEU A 93 -2.10 3.01 4.25
C LEU A 93 -2.38 1.68 4.97
N CYS A 94 -1.40 0.79 4.98
CA CYS A 94 -1.48 -0.48 5.68
C CYS A 94 -0.74 -0.40 7.02
N TYR A 95 -1.40 -0.73 8.13
CA TYR A 95 -0.72 -0.80 9.42
C TYR A 95 -1.32 -1.86 10.34
N GLU A 96 -0.58 -2.21 11.37
CA GLU A 96 -1.01 -3.12 12.42
C GLU A 96 -1.30 -2.36 13.71
N ALA A 97 -2.56 -2.42 14.16
CA ALA A 97 -2.99 -1.71 15.35
C ALA A 97 -2.35 -2.33 16.60
N GLY A 98 -1.80 -1.48 17.47
CA GLY A 98 -1.12 -1.89 18.70
C GLY A 98 0.37 -2.20 18.54
N ARG A 99 0.91 -2.16 17.32
CA ARG A 99 2.35 -2.33 17.11
C ARG A 99 3.12 -1.05 17.51
N THR A 100 4.16 -1.21 18.32
CA THR A 100 5.01 -0.11 18.80
C THR A 100 6.45 -0.16 18.27
N GLU A 101 6.90 -1.32 17.80
CA GLU A 101 8.28 -1.56 17.38
C GLU A 101 8.36 -2.14 15.96
N ILE A 102 9.50 -1.90 15.31
CA ILE A 102 9.83 -2.45 14.00
C ILE A 102 10.23 -3.92 14.15
N VAL A 103 9.51 -4.80 13.45
CA VAL A 103 9.75 -6.25 13.46
C VAL A 103 11.21 -6.54 13.12
N GLY A 104 11.90 -7.27 14.01
CA GLY A 104 13.27 -7.76 13.80
C GLY A 104 14.36 -6.70 13.99
N LEU A 105 13.99 -5.53 14.54
CA LEU A 105 14.87 -4.42 14.88
C LEU A 105 14.65 -3.92 16.31
N GLU A 106 14.04 -4.74 17.17
CA GLU A 106 13.77 -4.40 18.56
C GLU A 106 15.06 -4.00 19.29
N PRO A 107 15.04 -2.93 20.12
CA PRO A 107 13.88 -2.16 20.58
C PRO A 107 13.57 -0.88 19.74
N MET A 108 13.83 -0.88 18.43
CA MET A 108 13.57 0.29 17.59
C MET A 108 12.06 0.57 17.47
N LEU A 109 11.64 1.72 18.02
CA LEU A 109 10.24 2.17 17.98
C LEU A 109 9.79 2.57 16.58
N LEU A 110 8.52 2.32 16.29
CA LEU A 110 7.86 2.91 15.12
C LEU A 110 7.65 4.42 15.34
N PRO A 111 7.91 5.25 14.32
CA PRO A 111 7.48 6.63 14.35
C PRO A 111 5.95 6.74 14.46
N PRO A 112 5.41 7.87 14.94
CA PRO A 112 3.98 8.15 14.91
C PRO A 112 3.41 7.94 13.50
N LEU A 113 2.22 7.34 13.41
CA LEU A 113 1.62 6.98 12.11
C LEU A 113 1.42 8.19 11.20
N GLU A 114 1.11 9.36 11.77
CA GLU A 114 1.00 10.64 11.04
C GLU A 114 2.32 11.03 10.37
N GLN A 115 3.45 10.86 11.08
CA GLN A 115 4.78 11.13 10.53
C GLN A 115 5.11 10.16 9.39
N VAL A 116 4.78 8.87 9.56
CA VAL A 116 4.94 7.87 8.49
C VAL A 116 4.09 8.24 7.28
N ALA A 117 2.80 8.55 7.48
CA ALA A 117 1.88 8.94 6.42
C ALA A 117 2.39 10.17 5.65
N GLN A 118 2.89 11.18 6.37
CA GLN A 118 3.46 12.38 5.76
C GLN A 118 4.72 12.06 4.94
N ALA A 119 5.60 11.19 5.44
CA ALA A 119 6.80 10.78 4.70
C ALA A 119 6.45 10.09 3.37
N PHE A 120 5.43 9.23 3.35
CA PHE A 120 4.93 8.60 2.12
C PHE A 120 4.38 9.62 1.13
N LEU A 121 3.55 10.58 1.60
CA LEU A 121 3.02 11.62 0.73
C LEU A 121 4.12 12.51 0.17
N SER A 122 5.07 12.94 1.01
CA SER A 122 6.21 13.74 0.59
C SER A 122 7.07 13.03 -0.46
N ALA A 123 7.30 11.73 -0.30
CA ALA A 123 8.06 10.94 -1.27
C ALA A 123 7.29 10.75 -2.60
N ALA A 124 6.00 10.42 -2.54
CA ALA A 124 5.18 10.16 -3.72
C ALA A 124 4.87 11.42 -4.54
N ASN A 125 4.68 12.57 -3.88
CA ASN A 125 4.27 13.81 -4.54
C ASN A 125 5.41 14.59 -5.22
N LEU A 126 6.64 14.06 -5.26
CA LEU A 126 7.77 14.75 -5.91
C LEU A 126 7.56 14.93 -7.42
N HIS A 127 6.88 14.00 -8.07
CA HIS A 127 6.73 13.97 -9.54
C HIS A 127 5.29 13.81 -10.02
N HIS A 128 4.37 13.32 -9.18
CA HIS A 128 2.97 13.12 -9.54
C HIS A 128 2.05 13.36 -8.34
N PRO A 129 0.89 14.03 -8.50
CA PRO A 129 -0.07 14.19 -7.41
C PRO A 129 -0.52 12.85 -6.84
N CYS A 130 -0.40 12.68 -5.53
CA CYS A 130 -0.72 11.44 -4.83
C CYS A 130 -1.42 11.74 -3.50
N ARG A 131 -2.47 10.97 -3.19
CA ARG A 131 -3.20 11.07 -1.92
C ARG A 131 -3.43 9.69 -1.32
N PHE A 132 -3.72 9.63 -0.03
CA PHE A 132 -4.29 8.41 0.51
C PHE A 132 -5.75 8.25 0.06
N ILE A 133 -6.07 7.06 -0.45
CA ILE A 133 -7.42 6.68 -0.91
C ILE A 133 -8.07 5.65 0.01
N GLY A 134 -7.33 5.11 0.97
CA GLY A 134 -7.85 4.15 1.93
C GLY A 134 -6.87 3.79 3.04
N VAL A 135 -7.37 3.04 4.00
CA VAL A 135 -6.60 2.48 5.12
C VAL A 135 -6.97 1.02 5.28
N ALA A 136 -5.98 0.15 5.41
CA ALA A 136 -6.15 -1.25 5.74
C ALA A 136 -5.48 -1.55 7.09
N ILE A 137 -6.28 -2.06 8.04
CA ILE A 137 -5.85 -2.19 9.44
C ILE A 137 -5.81 -3.66 9.83
N ASN A 138 -4.62 -4.15 10.15
CA ASN A 138 -4.45 -5.45 10.77
C ASN A 138 -4.63 -5.33 12.29
N GLY A 139 -5.69 -5.93 12.82
CA GLY A 139 -5.97 -5.91 14.25
C GLY A 139 -5.53 -7.17 15.00
N ARG A 140 -4.67 -8.05 14.47
CA ARG A 140 -4.38 -9.34 15.13
C ARG A 140 -3.82 -9.21 16.56
N LEU A 141 -3.09 -8.13 16.87
CA LEU A 141 -2.60 -7.86 18.24
C LEU A 141 -3.69 -7.38 19.20
N LEU A 142 -4.88 -7.08 18.70
CA LEU A 142 -6.07 -6.73 19.47
C LEU A 142 -7.05 -7.91 19.54
N SER A 143 -6.55 -9.16 19.48
CA SER A 143 -7.36 -10.38 19.41
C SER A 143 -8.31 -10.54 20.61
N ASP A 144 -7.87 -10.10 21.78
CA ASP A 144 -8.56 -10.36 23.05
C ASP A 144 -9.71 -9.35 23.31
N GLU A 145 -9.95 -8.45 22.36
CA GLU A 145 -10.97 -7.42 22.48
C GLU A 145 -12.26 -7.77 21.73
N PRO A 146 -13.43 -7.38 22.28
CA PRO A 146 -14.69 -7.45 21.55
C PRO A 146 -14.58 -6.74 20.19
N PRO A 147 -15.10 -7.31 19.09
CA PRO A 147 -14.96 -6.77 17.73
C PRO A 147 -15.36 -5.29 17.60
N ALA A 148 -16.32 -4.82 18.40
CA ALA A 148 -16.74 -3.42 18.43
C ALA A 148 -15.66 -2.48 18.99
N ARG A 149 -14.95 -2.88 20.07
CA ARG A 149 -13.85 -2.10 20.67
C ARG A 149 -12.62 -2.10 19.77
N LYS A 150 -12.31 -3.24 19.16
CA LYS A 150 -11.28 -3.38 18.14
C LYS A 150 -11.52 -2.43 16.97
N ARG A 151 -12.74 -2.39 16.43
CA ARG A 151 -13.13 -1.43 15.36
C ARG A 151 -13.00 0.02 15.82
N GLY A 152 -13.37 0.33 17.06
CA GLY A 152 -13.20 1.67 17.63
C GLY A 152 -11.74 2.11 17.70
N ARG A 153 -10.85 1.24 18.20
CA ARG A 153 -9.40 1.49 18.24
C ARG A 153 -8.78 1.64 16.86
N CYS A 154 -9.14 0.76 15.93
CA CYS A 154 -8.69 0.86 14.54
C CYS A 154 -9.13 2.20 13.90
N ARG A 155 -10.34 2.68 14.19
CA ARG A 155 -10.81 4.00 13.71
C ARG A 155 -10.07 5.16 14.35
N ASN A 156 -9.81 5.10 15.66
CA ASN A 156 -9.13 6.17 16.38
C ASN A 156 -7.64 6.26 16.06
N ALA A 157 -7.04 5.16 15.59
CA ALA A 157 -5.64 5.13 15.14
C ALA A 157 -5.45 5.59 13.68
N GLN A 158 -6.51 6.02 12.98
CA GLN A 158 -6.36 6.61 11.64
C GLN A 158 -5.79 8.04 11.72
N PRO A 159 -4.81 8.41 10.89
CA PRO A 159 -4.29 9.77 10.86
C PRO A 159 -5.40 10.78 10.52
N ALA A 160 -5.40 11.93 11.20
CA ALA A 160 -6.33 13.01 10.89
C ALA A 160 -6.13 13.47 9.43
N GLY A 161 -7.22 13.57 8.66
CA GLY A 161 -7.18 14.05 7.27
C GLY A 161 -7.21 12.97 6.18
N LEU A 162 -7.07 11.67 6.51
CA LEU A 162 -7.49 10.62 5.58
C LEU A 162 -9.02 10.56 5.55
N GLY A 163 -9.61 10.95 4.42
CA GLY A 163 -11.07 11.01 4.23
C GLY A 163 -11.77 9.77 4.77
N ARG A 164 -12.87 9.96 5.50
CA ARG A 164 -13.71 8.84 6.00
C ARG A 164 -14.20 8.08 4.77
N GLY A 165 -13.58 6.94 4.47
CA GLY A 165 -13.63 6.22 3.17
C GLY A 165 -14.99 5.72 2.70
N ARG A 166 -15.99 6.59 2.54
CA ARG A 166 -17.24 6.33 1.83
C ARG A 166 -17.25 6.89 0.42
N GLU A 167 -16.58 8.01 0.17
CA GLU A 167 -16.70 8.73 -1.11
C GLU A 167 -15.89 8.13 -2.26
N GLY A 168 -14.76 7.45 -1.99
CA GLY A 168 -13.84 6.97 -3.04
C GLY A 168 -14.35 5.80 -3.87
N ILE A 169 -15.15 4.90 -3.28
CA ILE A 169 -15.72 3.74 -3.99
C ILE A 169 -16.98 4.15 -4.75
N GLU A 170 -17.80 5.04 -4.19
CA GLU A 170 -19.00 5.56 -4.85
C GLU A 170 -18.66 6.41 -6.10
N ALA A 171 -17.56 7.16 -6.08
CA ALA A 171 -17.11 7.97 -7.22
C ALA A 171 -16.68 7.14 -8.45
N LEU A 172 -16.21 5.90 -8.25
CA LEU A 172 -15.89 4.96 -9.33
C LEU A 172 -17.14 4.25 -9.88
N SER A 173 -18.18 4.08 -9.05
CA SER A 173 -19.46 3.52 -9.46
C SER A 173 -20.38 4.52 -10.17
N ALA A 174 -20.19 5.82 -9.94
CA ALA A 174 -21.09 6.88 -10.42
C ALA A 174 -20.77 7.42 -11.83
N ARG A 175 -19.74 6.90 -12.51
CA ARG A 175 -19.41 7.23 -13.91
C ARG A 175 -19.96 6.20 -14.91
N ARG A 176 -21.20 5.75 -14.69
CA ARG A 176 -22.00 5.01 -15.67
C ARG A 176 -22.96 5.93 -16.38
#